data_AF-A0A6A7GB82-F1
#
_entry.id   AF-A0A6A7GB82-F1
#
_cell.length_a   1.000
_cell.length_b   1.000
_cell.length_c   1.000
_cell.angle_alpha   90.00
_cell.angle_beta   90.00
_cell.angle_gamma   90.00
#
_symmetry.space_group_name_H-M   'P 1'
#
loop_
_entity.id
_entity.type
_entity.pdbx_description
1 polymer ?
#
loop_
_entity_poly.entity_id
_entity_poly.type
_entity_poly.pdbx_seq_one_letter_code
_entity_poly.pdbx_strand_id
1 'polypeptide(L)'
;MTKAIIVAVVLLVVQLAKGSPLSDHKSKLDLDCSFLDPNLVKEILDHQEDVDSIIQYVLYGEHKGQTYDTLLQFVDTFGPRMSGTTALEDAIDWLVGVAEDEGFDSVWTEDVQIPLWIRNSESATMLEPRVQKLNMLGLGSSIGTPEEGITAEVVAVTSFDELQELGDEVADKIVVYNQPFIDYGQSVAYRTRGAQEAAKLGAVGALVRTVTDFSIGSPHTGAQDYADDVPKIPVASISVENAQMIYRIYQSGKTVKVNLVMGAQN
;
A
#
# COMPACT_ATOMS: atom_id res chain seq x y z
N MET A 1 2.15 -28.54 -67.27
CA MET A 1 1.47 -27.42 -67.96
C MET A 1 -0.03 -27.70 -67.98
N THR A 2 -0.86 -26.82 -67.39
CA THR A 2 -2.05 -26.19 -67.99
C THR A 2 -2.95 -25.59 -66.90
N LYS A 3 -2.98 -24.24 -66.89
CA LYS A 3 -4.02 -23.24 -66.56
C LYS A 3 -4.90 -23.34 -65.29
N ALA A 4 -4.93 -22.19 -64.59
CA ALA A 4 -5.82 -21.82 -63.49
C ALA A 4 -7.26 -21.51 -63.93
N ILE A 5 -8.20 -21.59 -62.98
CA ILE A 5 -9.43 -20.80 -62.95
C ILE A 5 -9.63 -20.30 -61.51
N ILE A 6 -9.72 -18.97 -61.37
CA ILE A 6 -10.15 -18.27 -60.16
C ILE A 6 -11.69 -18.27 -60.14
N VAL A 7 -12.28 -18.62 -59.01
CA VAL A 7 -13.67 -18.27 -58.69
C VAL A 7 -13.70 -17.62 -57.31
N ALA A 8 -13.97 -16.33 -57.30
CA ALA A 8 -14.41 -15.60 -56.13
C ALA A 8 -15.92 -15.80 -55.96
N VAL A 9 -16.36 -16.18 -54.76
CA VAL A 9 -17.74 -15.94 -54.31
C VAL A 9 -17.69 -15.41 -52.89
N VAL A 10 -18.01 -14.12 -52.79
CA VAL A 10 -18.42 -13.44 -51.57
C VAL A 10 -19.84 -13.89 -51.25
N LEU A 11 -20.10 -14.29 -50.01
CA LEU A 11 -21.46 -14.26 -49.46
C LEU A 11 -21.46 -13.80 -48.02
N LEU A 12 -22.02 -12.60 -47.90
CA LEU A 12 -22.35 -11.83 -46.71
C LEU A 12 -23.17 -12.68 -45.73
N VAL A 13 -22.66 -12.92 -44.53
CA VAL A 13 -23.51 -13.23 -43.37
C VAL A 13 -23.48 -12.02 -42.46
N VAL A 14 -24.47 -11.15 -42.67
CA VAL A 14 -24.86 -10.12 -41.71
C VAL A 14 -25.52 -10.86 -40.54
N GLN A 15 -24.73 -11.17 -39.51
CA GLN A 15 -25.26 -11.30 -38.18
C GLN A 15 -25.05 -9.97 -37.46
N LEU A 16 -26.13 -9.18 -37.46
CA LEU A 16 -26.34 -8.06 -36.55
C LEU A 16 -26.39 -8.58 -35.12
N ALA A 17 -25.23 -8.92 -34.55
CA ALA A 17 -25.05 -8.75 -33.12
C ALA A 17 -24.96 -7.24 -32.90
N LYS A 18 -26.01 -6.67 -32.32
CA LYS A 18 -26.00 -5.30 -31.78
C LYS A 18 -24.97 -5.26 -30.65
N GLY A 19 -23.69 -5.17 -31.02
CA GLY A 19 -22.75 -4.43 -30.21
C GLY A 19 -23.21 -3.00 -30.29
N SER A 20 -23.78 -2.49 -29.21
CA SER A 20 -23.97 -1.07 -29.01
C SER A 20 -22.69 -0.38 -29.49
N PRO A 21 -22.74 0.65 -30.36
CA PRO A 21 -21.57 1.52 -30.46
C PRO A 21 -21.30 1.93 -29.02
N LEU A 22 -20.03 1.80 -28.58
CA LEU A 22 -19.59 2.52 -27.39
C LEU A 22 -20.13 3.92 -27.57
N SER A 23 -21.09 4.25 -26.70
CA SER A 23 -21.78 5.51 -26.70
C SER A 23 -20.75 6.58 -26.96
N ASP A 24 -21.09 7.51 -27.83
CA ASP A 24 -20.47 8.82 -27.95
C ASP A 24 -20.43 9.43 -26.55
N HIS A 25 -19.48 9.02 -25.72
CA HIS A 25 -19.18 9.61 -24.43
C HIS A 25 -18.31 10.82 -24.72
N LYS A 26 -18.86 11.74 -25.53
CA LYS A 26 -18.79 13.16 -25.21
C LYS A 26 -19.57 13.42 -23.92
N SER A 27 -19.17 12.80 -22.81
CA SER A 27 -19.10 13.60 -21.62
C SER A 27 -17.86 14.45 -21.84
N LYS A 28 -18.05 15.63 -22.46
CA LYS A 28 -17.29 16.77 -21.98
C LYS A 28 -17.44 16.70 -20.47
N LEU A 29 -16.38 16.29 -19.76
CA LEU A 29 -16.29 16.70 -18.38
C LEU A 29 -16.42 18.20 -18.49
N ASP A 30 -17.54 18.76 -18.03
CA ASP A 30 -17.63 20.18 -17.70
C ASP A 30 -16.72 20.37 -16.48
N LEU A 31 -15.41 20.20 -16.69
CA LEU A 31 -14.37 20.69 -15.83
C LEU A 31 -14.58 22.19 -15.83
N ASP A 32 -15.08 22.70 -14.71
CA ASP A 32 -15.22 24.13 -14.49
C ASP A 32 -13.82 24.75 -14.44
N CYS A 33 -13.26 25.07 -15.61
CA CYS A 33 -11.98 25.74 -15.74
C CYS A 33 -12.10 27.25 -15.56
N SER A 34 -13.20 27.78 -15.00
CA SER A 34 -13.40 29.22 -14.82
C SER A 34 -12.36 29.88 -13.90
N PHE A 35 -11.64 29.08 -13.11
CA PHE A 35 -10.53 29.53 -12.27
C PHE A 35 -9.18 29.64 -13.02
N LEU A 36 -9.08 29.19 -14.27
CA LEU A 36 -7.87 29.25 -15.09
C LEU A 36 -7.91 30.43 -16.07
N ASP A 37 -6.74 30.95 -16.43
CA ASP A 37 -6.62 31.98 -17.46
C ASP A 37 -7.18 31.46 -18.80
N PRO A 38 -8.06 32.22 -19.50
CA PRO A 38 -8.64 31.77 -20.77
C PRO A 38 -7.63 31.45 -21.87
N ASN A 39 -6.46 32.10 -21.88
CA ASN A 39 -5.40 31.80 -22.84
C ASN A 39 -4.72 30.47 -22.52
N LEU A 40 -4.52 30.16 -21.25
CA LEU A 40 -4.00 28.86 -20.81
C LEU A 40 -4.99 27.74 -21.16
N VAL A 41 -6.28 27.97 -20.95
CA VAL A 41 -7.32 26.99 -21.37
C VAL A 41 -7.26 26.74 -22.87
N LYS A 42 -7.10 27.81 -23.67
CA LYS A 42 -6.96 27.68 -25.12
C LYS A 42 -5.70 26.89 -25.52
N GLU A 43 -4.55 27.22 -24.92
CA GLU A 43 -3.28 26.51 -25.16
C GLU A 43 -3.39 25.01 -24.85
N ILE A 44 -4.01 24.65 -23.72
CA ILE A 44 -4.24 23.24 -23.35
C ILE A 44 -5.11 22.53 -24.40
N LEU A 45 -6.18 23.18 -24.88
CA LEU A 45 -7.08 22.61 -25.86
C LEU A 45 -6.43 22.45 -27.25
N ASP A 46 -5.46 23.29 -27.59
CA ASP A 46 -4.72 23.22 -28.85
C ASP A 46 -3.84 21.95 -28.93
N HIS A 47 -3.54 21.28 -27.80
CA HIS A 47 -2.82 19.99 -27.76
C HIS A 47 -3.70 18.75 -27.94
N GLN A 48 -5.00 18.90 -28.24
CA GLN A 48 -5.93 17.77 -28.31
C GLN A 48 -5.49 16.72 -29.36
N GLU A 49 -4.93 17.14 -30.49
CA GLU A 49 -4.44 16.21 -31.52
C GLU A 49 -3.27 15.35 -31.01
N ASP A 50 -2.34 15.94 -30.24
CA ASP A 50 -1.22 15.22 -29.63
C ASP A 50 -1.73 14.20 -28.61
N VAL A 51 -2.68 14.61 -27.75
CA VAL A 51 -3.32 13.73 -26.76
C VAL A 51 -4.00 12.55 -27.44
N ASP A 52 -4.79 12.80 -28.48
CA ASP A 52 -5.48 11.76 -29.23
C ASP A 52 -4.48 10.81 -29.88
N SER A 53 -3.39 11.34 -30.45
CA SER A 53 -2.31 10.54 -31.04
C SER A 53 -1.65 9.61 -30.02
N ILE A 54 -1.32 10.11 -28.83
CA ILE A 54 -0.74 9.31 -27.73
C ILE A 54 -1.71 8.21 -27.29
N ILE A 55 -2.99 8.55 -27.09
CA ILE A 55 -4.02 7.57 -26.71
C ILE A 55 -4.15 6.49 -27.79
N GLN A 56 -4.18 6.88 -29.07
CA GLN A 56 -4.24 5.92 -30.17
C GLN A 56 -3.01 5.01 -30.18
N TYR A 57 -1.82 5.57 -30.05
CA TYR A 57 -0.57 4.81 -30.01
C TYR A 57 -0.54 3.76 -28.90
N VAL A 58 -0.94 4.14 -27.68
CA VAL A 58 -0.92 3.27 -26.49
C VAL A 58 -2.05 2.24 -26.49
N LEU A 59 -3.26 2.59 -26.94
CA LEU A 59 -4.42 1.70 -26.85
C LEU A 59 -4.62 0.81 -28.10
N TYR A 60 -4.24 1.32 -29.28
CA TYR A 60 -4.57 0.69 -30.56
C TYR A 60 -3.39 0.59 -31.52
N GLY A 61 -2.31 1.34 -31.29
CA GLY A 61 -1.11 1.37 -32.10
C GLY A 61 -0.06 0.34 -31.68
N GLU A 62 1.19 0.62 -32.04
CA GLU A 62 2.32 -0.30 -31.87
C GLU A 62 2.66 -0.57 -30.41
N HIS A 63 2.38 0.37 -29.49
CA HIS A 63 2.65 0.21 -28.06
C HIS A 63 1.55 -0.52 -27.28
N LYS A 64 0.51 -0.98 -27.96
CA LYS A 64 -0.59 -1.69 -27.31
C LYS A 64 -0.09 -2.92 -26.54
N GLY A 65 -0.36 -2.95 -25.24
CA GLY A 65 -0.03 -4.05 -24.34
C GLY A 65 1.38 -3.99 -23.75
N GLN A 66 2.29 -3.21 -24.33
CA GLN A 66 3.69 -3.15 -23.91
C GLN A 66 3.83 -2.69 -22.46
N THR A 67 3.06 -1.69 -22.00
CA THR A 67 3.09 -1.24 -20.60
C THR A 67 2.82 -2.38 -19.62
N TYR A 68 1.86 -3.26 -19.93
CA TYR A 68 1.52 -4.41 -19.08
C TYR A 68 2.62 -5.47 -19.13
N ASP A 69 3.14 -5.78 -20.32
CA ASP A 69 4.17 -6.79 -20.50
C ASP A 69 5.49 -6.38 -19.83
N THR A 70 5.88 -5.11 -19.94
CA THR A 70 7.05 -4.55 -19.24
C THR A 70 6.84 -4.58 -17.72
N LEU A 71 5.66 -4.21 -17.23
CA LEU A 71 5.35 -4.30 -15.80
C LEU A 71 5.40 -5.76 -15.31
N LEU A 72 4.84 -6.69 -16.08
CA LEU A 72 4.85 -8.13 -15.78
C LEU A 72 6.29 -8.63 -15.65
N GLN A 73 7.15 -8.32 -16.63
CA GLN A 73 8.56 -8.69 -16.57
C GLN A 73 9.24 -8.07 -15.34
N PHE A 74 8.99 -6.80 -15.05
CA PHE A 74 9.57 -6.10 -13.92
C PHE A 74 9.17 -6.70 -12.57
N VAL A 75 7.88 -7.04 -12.38
CA VAL A 75 7.41 -7.61 -11.12
C VAL A 75 7.88 -9.06 -10.95
N ASP A 76 7.81 -9.88 -12.00
CA ASP A 76 8.16 -11.29 -11.93
C ASP A 76 9.67 -11.54 -11.82
N THR A 77 10.49 -10.64 -12.39
CA THR A 77 11.96 -10.75 -12.34
C THR A 77 12.51 -10.42 -10.95
N PHE A 78 12.03 -9.34 -10.33
CA PHE A 78 12.68 -8.79 -9.12
C PHE A 78 11.87 -8.97 -7.83
N GLY A 79 10.56 -9.21 -7.89
CA GLY A 79 9.74 -9.38 -6.69
C GLY A 79 9.71 -8.14 -5.76
N PRO A 80 9.66 -8.30 -4.42
CA PRO A 80 9.69 -7.17 -3.49
C PRO A 80 11.03 -6.42 -3.50
N ARG A 81 10.98 -5.10 -3.75
CA ARG A 81 12.14 -4.22 -3.93
C ARG A 81 12.19 -3.12 -2.88
N MET A 82 12.35 -3.51 -1.60
CA MET A 82 12.44 -2.54 -0.51
C MET A 82 13.74 -1.72 -0.64
N SER A 83 13.69 -0.45 -0.26
CA SER A 83 14.85 0.42 -0.20
C SER A 83 16.00 -0.21 0.59
N GLY A 84 17.22 -0.16 0.04
CA GLY A 84 18.43 -0.73 0.65
C GLY A 84 18.62 -2.22 0.38
N THR A 85 17.85 -2.82 -0.53
CA THR A 85 18.01 -4.23 -0.94
C THR A 85 18.66 -4.33 -2.31
N THR A 86 19.45 -5.40 -2.53
CA THR A 86 20.02 -5.71 -3.86
C THR A 86 18.94 -5.85 -4.93
N ALA A 87 17.76 -6.36 -4.59
CA ALA A 87 16.66 -6.48 -5.53
C ALA A 87 16.16 -5.13 -6.07
N LEU A 88 16.23 -4.05 -5.27
CA LEU A 88 15.93 -2.70 -5.75
C LEU A 88 17.03 -2.19 -6.69
N GLU A 89 18.30 -2.36 -6.31
CA GLU A 89 19.43 -1.92 -7.14
C GLU A 89 19.44 -2.62 -8.51
N ASP A 90 19.30 -3.95 -8.54
CA ASP A 90 19.22 -4.73 -9.79
C ASP A 90 18.02 -4.28 -10.66
N ALA A 91 16.92 -3.88 -10.04
CA ALA A 91 15.74 -3.39 -10.74
C ALA A 91 15.91 -1.97 -11.31
N ILE A 92 16.68 -1.11 -10.64
CA ILE A 92 17.07 0.21 -11.14
C ILE A 92 17.97 0.05 -12.36
N ASP A 93 19.01 -0.79 -12.26
CA ASP A 93 19.94 -1.07 -13.37
C ASP A 93 19.19 -1.61 -14.59
N TRP A 94 18.24 -2.52 -14.37
CA TRP A 94 17.40 -3.03 -15.44
C TRP A 94 16.53 -1.95 -16.09
N LEU A 95 15.90 -1.08 -15.29
CA LEU A 95 15.05 -0.01 -15.82
C LEU A 95 15.85 1.03 -16.60
N VAL A 96 17.09 1.31 -16.17
CA VAL A 96 18.05 2.13 -16.92
C VAL A 96 18.31 1.51 -18.30
N GLY A 97 18.61 0.21 -18.35
CA GLY A 97 18.79 -0.50 -19.62
C GLY A 97 17.56 -0.45 -20.52
N VAL A 98 16.35 -0.61 -19.97
CA VAL A 98 15.10 -0.46 -20.72
C VAL A 98 14.96 0.95 -21.30
N ALA A 99 15.26 2.00 -20.53
CA ALA A 99 15.19 3.36 -21.02
C ALA A 99 16.23 3.64 -22.13
N GLU A 100 17.43 3.09 -22.02
CA GLU A 100 18.46 3.19 -23.06
C GLU A 100 18.02 2.46 -24.36
N ASP A 101 17.46 1.26 -24.25
CA ASP A 101 16.98 0.46 -25.39
C ASP A 101 15.78 1.13 -26.11
N GLU A 102 14.92 1.82 -25.36
CA GLU A 102 13.80 2.61 -25.90
C GLU A 102 14.26 3.95 -26.52
N GLY A 103 15.56 4.29 -26.42
CA GLY A 103 16.15 5.44 -27.10
C GLY A 103 15.92 6.77 -26.40
N PHE A 104 15.79 6.79 -25.07
CA PHE A 104 15.72 8.05 -24.32
C PHE A 104 17.00 8.89 -24.50
N ASP A 105 16.85 10.22 -24.63
CA ASP A 105 17.96 11.13 -24.95
C ASP A 105 19.06 11.16 -23.87
N SER A 106 18.69 10.96 -22.60
CA SER A 106 19.61 10.97 -21.47
C SER A 106 19.06 10.16 -20.32
N VAL A 107 19.83 9.18 -19.85
CA VAL A 107 19.49 8.28 -18.74
C VAL A 107 20.64 8.31 -17.73
N TRP A 108 20.34 8.52 -16.45
CA TRP A 108 21.31 8.48 -15.36
C TRP A 108 20.62 8.14 -14.05
N THR A 109 21.41 7.73 -13.06
CA THR A 109 20.97 7.51 -11.68
C THR A 109 21.46 8.62 -10.77
N GLU A 110 20.75 8.84 -9.67
CA GLU A 110 21.15 9.78 -8.61
C GLU A 110 21.23 9.04 -7.28
N ASP A 111 22.34 9.23 -6.57
CA ASP A 111 22.57 8.59 -5.28
C ASP A 111 21.63 9.18 -4.21
N VAL A 112 20.88 8.31 -3.53
CA VAL A 112 19.99 8.70 -2.43
C VAL A 112 20.43 7.99 -1.14
N GLN A 113 20.68 8.77 -0.09
CA GLN A 113 20.96 8.24 1.24
C GLN A 113 19.65 7.90 1.95
N ILE A 114 19.52 6.68 2.45
CA ILE A 114 18.31 6.16 3.09
C ILE A 114 18.64 5.47 4.43
N PRO A 115 17.71 5.45 5.40
CA PRO A 115 17.82 4.58 6.55
C PRO A 115 17.64 3.10 6.12
N LEU A 116 18.51 2.22 6.61
CA LEU A 116 18.39 0.78 6.35
C LEU A 116 17.54 0.14 7.44
N TRP A 117 16.38 -0.40 7.05
CA TRP A 117 15.51 -1.14 7.96
C TRP A 117 15.34 -2.58 7.51
N ILE A 118 15.65 -3.53 8.40
CA ILE A 118 15.54 -4.97 8.14
C ILE A 118 14.55 -5.57 9.13
N ARG A 119 13.44 -6.10 8.62
CA ARG A 119 12.32 -6.65 9.42
C ARG A 119 12.70 -7.85 10.30
N ASN A 120 13.48 -8.80 9.76
CA ASN A 120 13.79 -10.11 10.34
C ASN A 120 12.52 -10.90 10.77
N SER A 121 12.67 -11.84 11.71
CA SER A 121 11.57 -12.67 12.22
C SER A 121 10.73 -11.92 13.24
N GLU A 122 9.42 -12.12 13.20
CA GLU A 122 8.48 -11.44 14.08
C GLU A 122 7.27 -12.34 14.39
N SER A 123 6.70 -12.17 15.59
CA SER A 123 5.50 -12.87 16.01
C SER A 123 4.76 -12.13 17.13
N ALA A 124 3.45 -12.35 17.21
CA ALA A 124 2.63 -11.86 18.31
C ALA A 124 1.67 -12.96 18.76
N THR A 125 1.60 -13.18 20.08
CA THR A 125 0.75 -14.21 20.67
C THR A 125 -0.03 -13.61 21.84
N MET A 126 -1.36 -13.70 21.77
CA MET A 126 -2.20 -13.46 22.94
C MET A 126 -2.08 -14.66 23.88
N LEU A 127 -1.71 -14.42 25.14
CA LEU A 127 -1.52 -15.43 26.18
C LEU A 127 -2.77 -15.56 27.06
N GLU A 128 -3.42 -14.44 27.36
CA GLU A 128 -4.65 -14.37 28.16
C GLU A 128 -5.76 -13.67 27.37
N PRO A 129 -7.03 -14.09 27.52
CA PRO A 129 -7.53 -15.15 28.40
C PRO A 129 -7.36 -16.57 27.83
N ARG A 130 -6.81 -16.69 26.62
CA ARG A 130 -6.48 -17.95 25.98
C ARG A 130 -5.31 -17.74 25.04
N VAL A 131 -4.55 -18.82 24.80
CA VAL A 131 -3.48 -18.79 23.81
C VAL A 131 -4.07 -18.66 22.41
N GLN A 132 -3.63 -17.65 21.67
CA GLN A 132 -4.01 -17.40 20.29
C GLN A 132 -2.85 -16.73 19.57
N LYS A 133 -2.35 -17.36 18.49
CA LYS A 133 -1.44 -16.70 17.56
C LYS A 133 -2.16 -15.57 16.84
N LEU A 134 -1.52 -14.41 16.78
CA LEU A 134 -2.02 -13.24 16.07
C LEU A 134 -1.34 -13.15 14.68
N ASN A 135 -2.14 -12.89 13.65
CA ASN A 135 -1.66 -12.55 12.32
C ASN A 135 -1.14 -11.13 12.37
N MET A 136 0.19 -11.00 12.39
CA MET A 136 0.88 -9.74 12.59
C MET A 136 1.92 -9.48 11.48
N LEU A 137 2.19 -8.21 11.21
CA LEU A 137 3.27 -7.78 10.33
C LEU A 137 3.85 -6.44 10.82
N GLY A 138 5.15 -6.36 11.06
CA GLY A 138 5.82 -5.17 11.58
C GLY A 138 5.64 -3.96 10.68
N LEU A 139 5.57 -2.77 11.28
CA LEU A 139 5.54 -1.52 10.51
C LEU A 139 6.97 -1.09 10.15
N GLY A 140 7.14 -0.55 8.94
CA GLY A 140 8.45 -0.13 8.45
C GLY A 140 8.99 1.03 9.29
N SER A 141 10.28 0.99 9.61
CA SER A 141 11.00 1.82 10.60
C SER A 141 10.80 1.46 12.08
N SER A 142 9.94 0.48 12.40
CA SER A 142 9.75 0.06 13.78
C SER A 142 11.03 -0.54 14.37
N ILE A 143 11.29 -0.29 15.65
CA ILE A 143 12.37 -0.95 16.39
C ILE A 143 12.02 -2.41 16.72
N GLY A 144 13.06 -3.23 16.90
CA GLY A 144 12.90 -4.58 17.44
C GLY A 144 12.58 -4.60 18.93
N THR A 145 12.20 -5.78 19.42
CA THR A 145 12.08 -6.11 20.84
C THR A 145 13.38 -6.71 21.37
N PRO A 146 13.54 -6.87 22.71
CA PRO A 146 14.46 -7.86 23.27
C PRO A 146 14.21 -9.27 22.69
N GLU A 147 15.18 -10.17 22.86
CA GLU A 147 15.13 -11.54 22.30
C GLU A 147 13.93 -12.33 22.82
N GLU A 148 13.60 -12.17 24.10
CA GLU A 148 12.44 -12.77 24.76
C GLU A 148 11.09 -12.11 24.40
N GLY A 149 11.13 -11.01 23.65
CA GLY A 149 9.98 -10.17 23.34
C GLY A 149 9.52 -9.29 24.51
N ILE A 150 8.42 -8.59 24.29
CA ILE A 150 7.73 -7.79 25.32
C ILE A 150 6.42 -8.50 25.64
N THR A 151 6.24 -8.87 26.91
CA THR A 151 4.96 -9.41 27.40
C THR A 151 4.29 -8.39 28.29
N ALA A 152 3.12 -7.90 27.88
CA ALA A 152 2.38 -6.88 28.62
C ALA A 152 0.87 -7.07 28.52
N GLU A 153 0.15 -6.46 29.46
CA GLU A 153 -1.30 -6.31 29.34
C GLU A 153 -1.66 -5.35 28.21
N VAL A 154 -2.86 -5.51 27.67
CA VAL A 154 -3.35 -4.71 26.56
C VAL A 154 -4.41 -3.72 27.03
N VAL A 155 -4.31 -2.48 26.53
CA VAL A 155 -5.43 -1.55 26.43
C VAL A 155 -5.86 -1.47 24.97
N ALA A 156 -7.15 -1.65 24.70
CA ALA A 156 -7.67 -1.63 23.34
C ALA A 156 -8.62 -0.44 23.15
N VAL A 157 -8.31 0.41 22.17
CA VAL A 157 -9.01 1.67 21.90
C VAL A 157 -9.40 1.75 20.43
N THR A 158 -10.38 2.60 20.12
CA THR A 158 -10.88 2.84 18.76
C THR A 158 -10.46 4.19 18.20
N SER A 159 -9.95 5.09 19.03
CA SER A 159 -9.47 6.40 18.62
C SER A 159 -8.26 6.88 19.43
N PHE A 160 -7.56 7.89 18.92
CA PHE A 160 -6.54 8.60 19.69
C PHE A 160 -7.13 9.36 20.88
N ASP A 161 -8.35 9.87 20.77
CA ASP A 161 -9.01 10.55 21.89
C ASP A 161 -9.28 9.57 23.04
N GLU A 162 -9.78 8.36 22.74
CA GLU A 162 -9.98 7.30 23.73
C GLU A 162 -8.66 6.87 24.38
N LEU A 163 -7.56 6.85 23.62
CA LEU A 163 -6.22 6.62 24.17
C LEU A 163 -5.81 7.71 25.17
N GLN A 164 -6.02 8.98 24.83
CA GLN A 164 -5.67 10.12 25.70
C GLN A 164 -6.52 10.13 26.97
N GLU A 165 -7.79 9.75 26.88
CA GLU A 165 -8.70 9.65 28.04
C GLU A 165 -8.24 8.60 29.06
N LEU A 166 -7.55 7.53 28.64
CA LEU A 166 -6.99 6.53 29.56
C LEU A 166 -5.82 7.07 30.40
N GLY A 167 -5.08 8.05 29.89
CA GLY A 167 -3.96 8.69 30.58
C GLY A 167 -2.94 7.68 31.14
N ASP A 168 -2.72 7.75 32.45
CA ASP A 168 -1.74 6.92 33.17
C ASP A 168 -2.05 5.41 33.11
N GLU A 169 -3.27 5.00 32.77
CA GLU A 169 -3.62 3.59 32.64
C GLU A 169 -2.90 2.89 31.46
N VAL A 170 -2.28 3.64 30.56
CA VAL A 170 -1.55 3.13 29.39
C VAL A 170 -0.12 2.69 29.73
N ALA A 171 0.44 3.19 30.83
CA ALA A 171 1.82 2.91 31.21
C ALA A 171 2.09 1.39 31.33
N ASP A 172 3.22 0.95 30.78
CA ASP A 172 3.68 -0.44 30.76
C ASP A 172 2.77 -1.44 30.01
N LYS A 173 1.83 -0.94 29.19
CA LYS A 173 0.91 -1.77 28.39
C LYS A 173 1.22 -1.74 26.90
N ILE A 174 0.69 -2.73 26.18
CA ILE A 174 0.62 -2.72 24.71
C ILE A 174 -0.70 -2.09 24.29
N VAL A 175 -0.65 -1.03 23.49
CA VAL A 175 -1.86 -0.39 22.94
C VAL A 175 -2.32 -1.15 21.70
N VAL A 176 -3.59 -1.54 21.64
CA VAL A 176 -4.23 -2.09 20.44
C VAL A 176 -5.20 -1.07 19.87
N TYR A 177 -4.88 -0.51 18.71
CA TYR A 177 -5.76 0.38 17.98
C TYR A 177 -6.72 -0.42 17.10
N ASN A 178 -7.98 -0.54 17.50
CA ASN A 178 -9.07 -1.14 16.73
C ASN A 178 -9.92 -0.06 16.01
N GLN A 179 -9.27 0.93 15.41
CA GLN A 179 -9.99 1.97 14.68
C GLN A 179 -10.72 1.37 13.46
N PRO A 180 -12.04 1.58 13.30
CA PRO A 180 -12.76 1.17 12.10
C PRO A 180 -12.29 1.93 10.87
N PHE A 181 -12.04 1.23 9.76
CA PHE A 181 -11.65 1.86 8.51
C PHE A 181 -12.77 2.79 8.00
N ILE A 182 -12.40 4.02 7.66
CA ILE A 182 -13.29 5.01 7.04
C ILE A 182 -12.87 5.19 5.57
N ASP A 183 -11.68 5.76 5.40
CA ASP A 183 -10.93 5.75 4.15
C ASP A 183 -9.43 5.62 4.48
N TYR A 184 -8.61 5.49 3.44
CA TYR A 184 -7.17 5.35 3.64
C TYR A 184 -6.54 6.63 4.23
N GLY A 185 -6.90 7.81 3.73
CA GLY A 185 -6.30 9.09 4.15
C GLY A 185 -6.51 9.39 5.63
N GLN A 186 -7.67 9.03 6.18
CA GLN A 186 -7.98 9.19 7.60
C GLN A 186 -7.41 8.05 8.45
N SER A 187 -7.61 6.80 8.02
CA SER A 187 -7.29 5.62 8.85
C SER A 187 -5.78 5.34 8.92
N VAL A 188 -5.01 5.79 7.92
CA VAL A 188 -3.54 5.62 7.90
C VAL A 188 -2.84 6.32 9.06
N ALA A 189 -3.49 7.32 9.68
CA ALA A 189 -2.94 8.04 10.82
C ALA A 189 -2.53 7.12 11.98
N TYR A 190 -3.26 6.02 12.22
CA TYR A 190 -2.93 5.03 13.26
C TYR A 190 -1.69 4.20 12.91
N ARG A 191 -1.47 3.90 11.63
CA ARG A 191 -0.23 3.27 11.17
C ARG A 191 0.95 4.21 11.35
N THR A 192 0.80 5.46 10.89
CA THR A 192 1.90 6.42 10.85
C THR A 192 2.27 6.92 12.23
N ARG A 193 1.29 7.21 13.10
CA ARG A 193 1.50 7.88 14.39
C ARG A 193 1.16 7.03 15.62
N GLY A 194 0.63 5.83 15.45
CA GLY A 194 0.17 5.01 16.59
C GLY A 194 1.25 4.72 17.61
N ALA A 195 2.49 4.51 17.19
CA ALA A 195 3.61 4.25 18.12
C ALA A 195 3.94 5.47 18.97
N GLN A 196 4.10 6.64 18.35
CA GLN A 196 4.41 7.88 19.09
C GLN A 196 3.27 8.30 20.02
N GLU A 197 2.00 8.19 19.61
CA GLU A 197 0.88 8.56 20.49
C GLU A 197 0.76 7.62 21.71
N ALA A 198 1.05 6.33 21.54
CA ALA A 198 1.09 5.38 22.65
C ALA A 198 2.30 5.62 23.57
N ALA A 199 3.48 5.91 22.98
CA ALA A 199 4.71 6.16 23.73
C ALA A 199 4.62 7.41 24.63
N LYS A 200 3.88 8.45 24.21
CA LYS A 200 3.61 9.65 25.05
C LYS A 200 2.98 9.30 26.40
N LEU A 201 2.24 8.20 26.46
CA LEU A 201 1.54 7.73 27.66
C LEU A 201 2.24 6.54 28.34
N GLY A 202 3.49 6.26 27.98
CA GLY A 202 4.30 5.22 28.62
C GLY A 202 3.99 3.79 28.18
N ALA A 203 3.32 3.60 27.04
CA ALA A 203 3.15 2.27 26.46
C ALA A 203 4.51 1.63 26.13
N VAL A 204 4.58 0.29 26.16
CA VAL A 204 5.79 -0.48 25.83
C VAL A 204 5.74 -1.11 24.44
N GLY A 205 4.61 -0.96 23.73
CA GLY A 205 4.43 -1.41 22.36
C GLY A 205 3.06 -1.02 21.81
N ALA A 206 2.89 -1.12 20.50
CA ALA A 206 1.62 -0.84 19.84
C ALA A 206 1.29 -1.88 18.77
N LEU A 207 0.00 -2.22 18.65
CA LEU A 207 -0.55 -3.06 17.59
C LEU A 207 -1.67 -2.30 16.90
N VAL A 208 -1.56 -2.14 15.58
CA VAL A 208 -2.49 -1.35 14.78
C VAL A 208 -3.37 -2.29 13.97
N ARG A 209 -4.69 -2.17 14.07
CA ARG A 209 -5.60 -2.82 13.12
C ARG A 209 -5.19 -2.40 11.71
N THR A 210 -4.98 -3.38 10.84
CA THR A 210 -4.62 -3.13 9.44
C THR A 210 -5.55 -2.11 8.77
N VAL A 211 -4.96 -1.20 7.98
CA VAL A 211 -5.63 -0.05 7.37
C VAL A 211 -6.38 -0.50 6.12
N THR A 212 -7.48 -1.22 6.32
CA THR A 212 -8.39 -1.69 5.27
C THR A 212 -9.78 -1.96 5.84
N ASP A 213 -10.80 -1.88 4.99
CA ASP A 213 -12.17 -2.24 5.35
C ASP A 213 -12.28 -3.76 5.61
N PHE A 214 -11.81 -4.54 4.64
CA PHE A 214 -11.86 -5.99 4.67
C PHE A 214 -10.47 -6.62 4.56
N SER A 215 -10.23 -7.67 5.34
CA SER A 215 -9.06 -8.53 5.26
C SER A 215 -9.45 -9.91 5.79
N ILE A 216 -8.85 -10.97 5.24
CA ILE A 216 -8.91 -12.33 5.79
C ILE A 216 -7.52 -12.70 6.28
N GLY A 217 -7.24 -12.41 7.56
CA GLY A 217 -5.95 -12.76 8.18
C GLY A 217 -4.71 -12.12 7.55
N SER A 218 -4.86 -11.08 6.72
CA SER A 218 -3.76 -10.40 6.02
C SER A 218 -3.47 -9.04 6.67
N PRO A 219 -2.49 -8.93 7.58
CA PRO A 219 -2.01 -7.66 8.10
C PRO A 219 -1.26 -6.88 7.02
N HIS A 220 -1.35 -5.55 7.04
CA HIS A 220 -0.64 -4.67 6.10
C HIS A 220 0.47 -3.93 6.83
N THR A 221 1.66 -3.93 6.23
CA THR A 221 2.78 -3.10 6.68
C THR A 221 2.63 -1.67 6.15
N GLY A 222 3.70 -0.91 6.19
CA GLY A 222 3.81 0.46 5.70
C GLY A 222 4.67 1.28 6.64
N ALA A 223 5.06 2.46 6.19
CA ALA A 223 5.86 3.36 7.00
C ALA A 223 5.09 3.81 8.26
N GLN A 224 5.83 3.87 9.35
CA GLN A 224 5.47 4.57 10.58
C GLN A 224 6.55 5.58 10.95
N ASP A 225 6.20 6.56 11.78
CA ASP A 225 7.10 7.62 12.21
C ASP A 225 7.11 7.73 13.74
N TYR A 226 8.32 7.79 14.30
CA TYR A 226 8.53 8.18 15.69
C TYR A 226 8.62 9.71 15.79
N ALA A 227 8.22 10.25 16.94
CA ALA A 227 8.58 11.61 17.32
C ALA A 227 9.91 11.62 18.08
N ASP A 228 10.70 12.68 17.95
CA ASP A 228 12.04 12.79 18.55
C ASP A 228 12.02 12.90 20.08
N ASP A 229 10.89 13.32 20.65
CA ASP A 229 10.70 13.61 22.07
C ASP A 229 10.08 12.45 22.87
N VAL A 230 9.85 11.30 22.24
CA VAL A 230 9.26 10.12 22.90
C VAL A 230 10.14 8.88 22.75
N PRO A 231 10.12 7.96 23.73
CA PRO A 231 10.79 6.68 23.57
C PRO A 231 10.23 5.92 22.35
N LYS A 232 11.13 5.35 21.54
CA LYS A 232 10.72 4.46 20.45
C LYS A 232 10.20 3.16 21.06
N ILE A 233 9.03 2.71 20.60
CA ILE A 233 8.40 1.46 21.02
C ILE A 233 8.15 0.55 19.82
N PRO A 234 8.25 -0.78 19.94
CA PRO A 234 7.95 -1.71 18.87
C PRO A 234 6.48 -1.58 18.44
N VAL A 235 6.24 -1.62 17.12
CA VAL A 235 4.91 -1.44 16.53
C VAL A 235 4.70 -2.35 15.32
N ALA A 236 3.58 -3.07 15.32
CA ALA A 236 3.17 -3.95 14.23
C ALA A 236 1.71 -3.74 13.86
N SER A 237 1.33 -4.12 12.65
CA SER A 237 -0.07 -4.29 12.30
C SER A 237 -0.55 -5.69 12.67
N ILE A 238 -1.83 -5.79 13.04
CA ILE A 238 -2.55 -7.06 13.18
C ILE A 238 -3.79 -7.08 12.28
N SER A 239 -4.25 -8.29 11.93
CA SER A 239 -5.44 -8.45 11.09
C SER A 239 -6.70 -7.86 11.74
N VAL A 240 -7.70 -7.53 10.91
CA VAL A 240 -8.99 -6.95 11.35
C VAL A 240 -9.64 -7.82 12.42
N GLU A 241 -9.66 -9.13 12.21
CA GLU A 241 -10.33 -10.10 13.08
C GLU A 241 -9.62 -10.21 14.43
N ASN A 242 -8.28 -10.09 14.45
CA ASN A 242 -7.51 -10.14 15.67
C ASN A 242 -7.68 -8.87 16.50
N ALA A 243 -7.65 -7.68 15.87
CA ALA A 243 -7.94 -6.42 16.55
C ALA A 243 -9.35 -6.40 17.14
N GLN A 244 -10.36 -6.80 16.35
CA GLN A 244 -11.74 -6.88 16.81
C GLN A 244 -11.93 -7.94 17.90
N MET A 245 -11.26 -9.09 17.81
CA MET A 245 -11.30 -10.11 18.85
C MET A 245 -10.74 -9.57 20.17
N ILE A 246 -9.55 -8.97 20.14
CA ILE A 246 -8.92 -8.38 21.33
C ILE A 246 -9.82 -7.30 21.92
N TYR A 247 -10.34 -6.38 21.08
CA TYR A 247 -11.22 -5.31 21.53
C TYR A 247 -12.49 -5.85 22.21
N ARG A 248 -13.16 -6.87 21.64
CA ARG A 248 -14.34 -7.48 22.29
C ARG A 248 -14.02 -8.14 23.62
N ILE A 249 -12.85 -8.78 23.76
CA ILE A 249 -12.43 -9.40 25.01
C ILE A 249 -12.15 -8.32 26.07
N TYR A 250 -11.40 -7.28 25.69
CA TYR A 250 -11.09 -6.13 26.54
C TYR A 250 -12.37 -5.45 27.05
N GLN A 251 -13.31 -5.15 26.15
CA GLN A 251 -14.61 -4.55 26.48
C GLN A 251 -15.49 -5.44 27.39
N SER A 252 -15.23 -6.75 27.46
CA SER A 252 -15.91 -7.64 28.41
C SER A 252 -15.33 -7.61 29.83
N GLY A 253 -14.37 -6.72 30.10
CA GLY A 253 -13.68 -6.57 31.39
C GLY A 253 -12.66 -7.67 31.68
N LYS A 254 -12.24 -8.42 30.66
CA LYS A 254 -11.23 -9.48 30.80
C LYS A 254 -9.86 -8.93 30.48
N THR A 255 -8.86 -9.32 31.28
CA THR A 255 -7.46 -9.06 30.98
C THR A 255 -7.07 -9.73 29.67
N VAL A 256 -6.43 -8.96 28.80
CA VAL A 256 -5.75 -9.44 27.61
C VAL A 256 -4.27 -9.22 27.81
N LYS A 257 -3.47 -10.29 27.63
CA LYS A 257 -2.01 -10.22 27.73
C LYS A 257 -1.40 -10.72 26.43
N VAL A 258 -0.47 -9.96 25.87
CA VAL A 258 0.17 -10.26 24.59
C VAL A 258 1.69 -10.32 24.79
N ASN A 259 2.31 -11.33 24.18
CA ASN A 259 3.75 -11.35 23.92
C ASN A 259 3.99 -10.92 22.47
N LEU A 260 4.80 -9.87 22.29
CA LEU A 260 5.22 -9.32 21.01
C LEU A 260 6.72 -9.55 20.83
N VAL A 261 7.13 -10.16 19.73
CA VAL A 261 8.53 -10.39 19.36
C VAL A 261 8.77 -9.77 17.99
N MET A 262 9.73 -8.86 17.87
CA MET A 262 10.11 -8.24 16.61
C MET A 262 11.63 -8.23 16.47
N GLY A 263 12.16 -8.86 15.43
CA GLY A 263 13.60 -8.88 15.14
C GLY A 263 14.10 -7.66 14.37
N ALA A 264 13.29 -6.61 14.23
CA ALA A 264 13.59 -5.49 13.36
C ALA A 264 14.89 -4.76 13.75
N GLN A 265 15.70 -4.42 12.75
CA GLN A 265 16.96 -3.68 12.89
C GLN A 265 16.88 -2.38 12.09
N ASN A 266 17.37 -1.29 12.69
CA ASN A 266 17.47 0.05 12.11
C ASN A 266 18.92 0.51 12.09
#